data_AF-A0A382SU96-F1
#
_entry.id   AF-A0A382SU96-F1
#
_cell.length_a   1.000
_cell.length_b   1.000
_cell.length_c   1.000
_cell.angle_alpha   90.00
_cell.angle_beta   90.00
_cell.angle_gamma   90.00
#
_symmetry.space_group_name_H-M   'P 1'
#
loop_
_entity.id
_entity.type
_entity.pdbx_description
1 polymer ?
#
loop_
_entity_poly.entity_id
_entity_poly.type
_entity_poly.pdbx_seq_one_letter_code
_entity_poly.pdbx_strand_id
1 'polypeptide(L)'
;SAKVSNPVIDEMYHRARAAGAVGGKICGAGGGGFLLVYVPIEKQSAVCEALKDYREFSFVLEPDGSKIIFNKRRSHEQPDDQ
;
A
#
# COMPACT_ATOMS: atom_id res chain seq x y z
N SER A 1 -8.98 23.50 -1.71
CA SER A 1 -8.27 22.21 -1.75
C SER A 1 -9.01 21.23 -0.86
N ALA A 2 -9.97 20.47 -1.41
CA ALA A 2 -10.90 19.62 -0.65
C ALA A 2 -11.22 18.31 -1.40
N LYS A 3 -10.34 17.90 -2.33
CA LYS A 3 -10.60 16.78 -3.26
C LYS A 3 -9.80 15.51 -2.94
N VAL A 4 -9.00 15.50 -1.87
CA VAL A 4 -8.10 14.37 -1.55
C VAL A 4 -8.60 13.53 -0.36
N SER A 5 -9.34 14.11 0.59
CA SER A 5 -10.02 13.35 1.65
C SER A 5 -11.50 13.13 1.31
N ASN A 6 -11.99 11.94 1.63
CA ASN A 6 -13.40 11.56 1.60
C ASN A 6 -13.80 11.36 3.08
N PRO A 7 -15.01 11.75 3.53
CA PRO A 7 -15.49 11.53 4.90
C PRO A 7 -15.17 10.16 5.51
N VAL A 8 -15.19 9.10 4.69
CA VAL A 8 -14.82 7.74 5.13
C VAL A 8 -13.35 7.65 5.58
N ILE A 9 -12.43 8.27 4.85
CA ILE A 9 -10.99 8.25 5.17
C ILE A 9 -10.74 9.09 6.43
N ASP A 10 -11.42 10.21 6.57
CA ASP A 10 -11.29 11.06 7.76
C ASP A 10 -11.81 10.30 8.99
N GLU A 11 -12.92 9.60 8.88
CA GLU A 11 -13.43 8.72 9.95
C GLU A 11 -12.44 7.60 10.31
N MET A 12 -11.91 6.87 9.31
CA MET A 12 -10.88 5.86 9.53
C MET A 12 -9.68 6.44 10.28
N TYR A 13 -9.19 7.60 9.85
CA TYR A 13 -8.05 8.27 10.47
C TYR A 13 -8.34 8.67 11.93
N HIS A 14 -9.52 9.22 12.21
CA HIS A 14 -9.92 9.58 13.57
C HIS A 14 -10.06 8.37 14.48
N ARG A 15 -10.68 7.28 14.02
CA ARG A 15 -10.78 6.01 14.77
C ARG A 15 -9.40 5.45 15.09
N ALA A 16 -8.50 5.43 14.11
CA ALA A 16 -7.12 4.96 14.30
C ALA A 16 -6.36 5.81 15.33
N ARG A 17 -6.47 7.15 15.24
CA ARG A 17 -5.84 8.08 16.18
C ARG A 17 -6.35 7.91 17.60
N ALA A 18 -7.68 7.74 17.77
CA ALA A 18 -8.30 7.50 19.06
C ALA A 18 -7.84 6.17 19.69
N ALA A 19 -7.61 5.14 18.87
CA ALA A 19 -7.14 3.83 19.32
C ALA A 19 -5.64 3.74 19.61
N GLY A 20 -4.86 4.76 19.24
CA GLY A 20 -3.42 4.87 19.58
C GLY A 20 -2.47 5.00 18.40
N ALA A 21 -2.95 5.22 17.18
CA ALA A 21 -2.08 5.56 16.06
C ALA A 21 -1.40 6.92 16.30
N VAL A 22 -0.11 7.03 15.97
CA VAL A 22 0.68 8.28 16.04
C VAL A 22 0.41 9.19 14.83
N GLY A 23 0.00 8.62 13.72
CA GLY A 23 -0.31 9.36 12.50
C GLY A 23 -0.64 8.42 11.37
N GLY A 24 -0.81 8.99 10.17
CA GLY A 24 -1.16 8.22 9.00
C GLY A 24 -1.10 9.05 7.73
N LYS A 25 -1.03 8.35 6.60
CA LYS A 25 -0.92 8.93 5.28
C LYS A 25 -1.85 8.20 4.32
N ILE A 26 -2.54 8.97 3.49
CA ILE A 26 -3.32 8.44 2.38
C ILE A 26 -2.36 8.08 1.25
N CYS A 27 -2.41 6.83 0.80
CA CYS A 27 -1.60 6.28 -0.27
C CYS A 27 -2.49 6.04 -1.50
N GLY A 28 -2.27 6.83 -2.55
CA GLY A 28 -3.04 6.76 -3.81
C GLY A 28 -3.43 8.15 -4.32
N ALA A 29 -4.08 8.20 -5.49
CA ALA A 29 -4.46 9.45 -6.16
C ALA A 29 -5.69 10.18 -5.53
N GLY A 30 -6.20 9.70 -4.38
CA GLY A 30 -7.22 10.43 -3.59
C GLY A 30 -8.70 10.10 -3.88
N GLY A 31 -9.00 9.14 -4.77
CA GLY A 31 -10.38 8.68 -5.03
C GLY A 31 -10.77 7.34 -4.38
N GLY A 32 -9.81 6.73 -3.68
CA GLY A 32 -9.78 5.34 -3.20
C GLY A 32 -8.31 4.92 -3.06
N GLY A 33 -8.01 3.97 -2.17
CA GLY A 33 -6.62 3.58 -1.90
C GLY A 33 -6.43 3.01 -0.50
N PHE A 34 -5.23 3.23 0.05
CA PHE A 34 -4.85 2.72 1.36
C PHE A 34 -4.66 3.87 2.34
N LEU A 35 -5.17 3.71 3.56
CA LEU A 35 -4.73 4.53 4.70
C LEU A 35 -3.62 3.77 5.41
N LEU A 36 -2.39 4.26 5.30
CA LEU A 36 -1.27 3.76 6.09
C LEU A 36 -1.28 4.48 7.44
N VAL A 37 -1.29 3.74 8.55
CA VAL A 37 -1.18 4.30 9.90
C VAL A 37 0.11 3.84 10.58
N TYR A 38 0.72 4.73 11.35
CA TYR A 38 1.89 4.42 12.18
C TYR A 38 1.43 4.25 13.63
N VAL A 39 1.69 3.08 14.22
CA VAL A 39 1.13 2.66 15.50
C VAL A 39 2.21 1.97 16.34
N PRO A 40 2.36 2.29 17.65
CA PRO A 40 3.21 1.53 18.56
C PRO A 40 2.75 0.07 18.66
N ILE A 41 3.68 -0.87 18.82
CA ILE A 41 3.40 -2.30 18.75
C ILE A 41 2.32 -2.73 19.76
N GLU A 42 2.37 -2.16 20.96
CA GLU A 42 1.45 -2.40 22.06
C GLU A 42 0.02 -1.87 21.82
N LYS A 43 -0.17 -1.01 20.81
CA LYS A 43 -1.47 -0.46 20.41
C LYS A 43 -2.02 -1.06 19.11
N GLN A 44 -1.24 -1.88 18.40
CA GLN A 44 -1.67 -2.42 17.10
C GLN A 44 -2.98 -3.19 17.19
N SER A 45 -3.13 -4.10 18.16
CA SER A 45 -4.36 -4.86 18.35
C SER A 45 -5.57 -3.94 18.58
N ALA A 46 -5.44 -2.89 19.40
CA ALA A 46 -6.52 -1.94 19.64
C ALA A 46 -6.89 -1.15 18.37
N VAL A 47 -5.90 -0.78 17.55
CA VAL A 47 -6.15 -0.09 16.27
C VAL A 47 -6.79 -1.01 15.24
N CYS A 48 -6.34 -2.27 15.13
CA CYS A 48 -6.95 -3.26 14.25
C CYS A 48 -8.42 -3.50 14.62
N GLU A 49 -8.72 -3.66 15.91
CA GLU A 49 -10.11 -3.79 16.39
C GLU A 49 -10.97 -2.56 16.10
N ALA A 50 -10.43 -1.35 16.29
CA ALA A 50 -11.13 -0.11 16.00
C ALA A 50 -11.43 0.09 14.49
N LEU A 51 -10.69 -0.60 13.63
CA LEU A 51 -10.80 -0.54 12.18
C LEU A 51 -11.34 -1.85 11.56
N LYS A 52 -11.88 -2.77 12.37
CA LYS A 52 -12.34 -4.10 11.92
C LYS A 52 -13.43 -4.07 10.82
N ASP A 53 -14.15 -2.96 10.70
CA ASP A 53 -15.16 -2.75 9.67
C ASP A 53 -14.55 -2.47 8.29
N TYR A 54 -13.23 -2.22 8.24
CA TYR A 54 -12.46 -1.97 7.03
C TYR A 54 -11.55 -3.16 6.69
N ARG A 55 -11.15 -3.26 5.42
CA ARG A 55 -10.23 -4.31 4.98
C ARG A 55 -8.80 -3.99 5.43
N GLU A 56 -8.24 -4.85 6.28
CA GLU A 56 -6.82 -4.87 6.59
C GLU A 56 -6.01 -5.43 5.40
N PHE A 57 -4.83 -4.88 5.15
CA PHE A 57 -3.89 -5.36 4.15
C PHE A 57 -2.50 -5.50 4.76
N SER A 58 -2.03 -6.73 4.93
CA SER A 58 -0.66 -7.01 5.36
C SER A 58 0.31 -6.74 4.20
N PHE A 59 1.35 -5.95 4.46
CA PHE A 59 2.40 -5.67 3.49
C PHE A 59 3.77 -5.71 4.16
N VAL A 60 4.80 -5.95 3.34
CA VAL A 60 6.20 -5.77 3.71
C VAL A 60 6.84 -4.81 2.71
N LEU A 61 7.88 -4.10 3.13
CA LEU A 61 8.64 -3.25 2.22
C LEU A 61 9.59 -4.14 1.42
N GLU A 62 9.42 -4.14 0.10
CA GLU A 62 10.33 -4.83 -0.80
C GLU A 62 11.63 -4.02 -0.91
N PRO A 63 12.79 -4.60 -0.57
CA PRO A 63 14.08 -3.91 -0.68
C PRO A 63 14.55 -3.83 -2.14
N ASP A 64 14.01 -4.67 -3.01
CA ASP A 64 14.39 -4.79 -4.39
C ASP A 64 13.48 -3.98 -5.32
N GLY A 65 14.09 -3.32 -6.30
CA GLY A 65 13.36 -2.69 -7.40
C GLY A 65 12.95 -3.69 -8.50
N SER A 66 12.57 -3.16 -9.66
CA SER A 66 12.18 -3.96 -10.82
C SER A 66 13.28 -4.93 -11.26
N LYS A 67 12.95 -6.22 -11.40
CA LYS A 67 13.86 -7.28 -11.87
C LYS A 67 13.42 -7.83 -13.23
N ILE A 68 14.36 -7.97 -14.17
CA ILE A 68 14.12 -8.67 -15.44
C ILE A 68 14.24 -10.17 -15.19
N ILE A 69 13.14 -10.89 -15.27
CA ILE A 69 13.11 -12.34 -15.03
C ILE A 69 13.44 -13.18 -16.27
N PHE A 70 13.58 -12.58 -17.45
CA PHE A 70 13.95 -13.28 -18.69
C PHE A 70 14.54 -12.33 -19.73
N ASN A 71 15.76 -12.62 -20.23
CA ASN A 71 16.36 -11.94 -21.38
C ASN A 71 16.65 -12.97 -22.48
N LYS A 72 15.64 -13.31 -23.28
CA LYS A 72 15.82 -14.22 -24.43
C LYS A 72 16.48 -13.42 -25.56
N ARG A 73 17.82 -13.42 -25.63
CA ARG A 73 18.51 -12.98 -26.83
C ARG A 73 18.10 -13.93 -27.96
N ARG A 74 17.41 -13.44 -28.97
CA ARG A 74 17.15 -14.21 -30.19
C ARG A 74 18.51 -14.58 -30.78
N SER A 75 18.86 -15.86 -30.74
CA SER A 75 19.92 -16.39 -31.61
C SER A 75 19.47 -16.10 -33.04
N HIS A 76 20.28 -15.33 -33.75
CA HIS A 76 20.09 -15.08 -35.16
C HIS A 76 20.35 -16.42 -35.87
N GLU A 77 19.31 -17.10 -36.34
CA GLU A 77 19.46 -18.08 -37.41
C GLU A 77 19.73 -17.27 -38.68
N GLN A 78 20.99 -17.27 -39.12
CA GLN A 78 21.32 -16.90 -40.50
C GLN A 78 20.67 -17.95 -41.40
N PRO A 79 19.86 -17.58 -42.40
CA PRO A 79 19.48 -18.53 -43.44
C PRO A 79 20.73 -18.86 -44.25
N ASP A 80 20.95 -20.15 -44.53
CA ASP A 80 21.93 -20.60 -45.50
C ASP A 80 21.65 -19.91 -46.85
N ASP A 81 22.61 -19.13 -47.34
CA ASP A 81 22.60 -18.59 -48.70
C ASP A 81 22.62 -19.78 -49.68
N GLN A 82 21.55 -19.90 -50.47
CA GLN A 82 21.40 -20.87 -51.57
C GLN A 82 21.86 -20.26 -52.89
#